data_AF-F2NMF1-F1
#
_entry.id   AF-F2NMF1-F1
#
_cell.length_a   1.000
_cell.length_b   1.000
_cell.length_c   1.000
_cell.angle_alpha   90.00
_cell.angle_beta   90.00
_cell.angle_gamma   90.00
#
_symmetry.space_group_name_H-M   'P 1'
#
loop_
_entity.id
_entity.type
_entity.pdbx_description
1 polymer ?
#
loop_
_entity_poly.entity_id
_entity_poly.type
_entity_poly.pdbx_seq_one_letter_code
_entity_poly.pdbx_strand_id
1 'polypeptide(L)'
;MRKRRLRRLEELIPHLREGRYRIGPHVAKHMVQEGFTELDVVQAVRWGRELAVYPEDERMLVLGYIVVSPRLKLPLHVVLEYHKARWVDIVTAFIPREPHRVYSRARLAAILRFDGAREAVEWVRPKRAEGEG
;
A
#
# COMPACT_ATOMS: atom_id res chain seq x y z
N MET A 1 0.87 24.00 -16.93
CA MET A 1 0.72 22.91 -15.92
C MET A 1 1.99 22.85 -15.09
N ARG A 2 1.93 23.08 -13.76
CA ARG A 2 3.10 22.86 -12.89
C ARG A 2 3.42 21.36 -12.91
N LYS A 3 4.63 20.97 -13.34
CA LYS A 3 5.13 19.60 -13.15
C LYS A 3 5.07 19.30 -11.64
N ARG A 4 4.11 18.47 -11.20
CA ARG A 4 4.11 17.95 -9.83
C ARG A 4 5.43 17.21 -9.62
N ARG A 5 6.23 17.65 -8.65
CA ARG A 5 7.50 17.00 -8.32
C ARG A 5 7.18 15.60 -7.79
N LEU A 6 7.69 14.57 -8.47
CA LEU A 6 7.66 13.20 -7.98
C LEU A 6 8.42 13.16 -6.64
N ARG A 7 7.70 12.91 -5.54
CA ARG A 7 8.33 12.67 -4.24
C ARG A 7 8.77 11.22 -4.13
N ARG A 8 9.94 11.00 -3.56
CA ARG A 8 10.48 9.65 -3.28
C ARG A 8 10.29 9.27 -1.83
N LEU A 9 10.34 7.96 -1.55
CA LEU A 9 10.17 7.44 -0.19
C LEU A 9 11.13 8.12 0.80
N GLU A 10 12.39 8.29 0.41
CA GLU A 10 13.44 8.92 1.23
C GLU A 10 13.07 10.33 1.73
N GLU A 11 12.31 11.10 0.93
CA GLU A 11 11.84 12.43 1.31
C GLU A 11 10.74 12.39 2.37
N LEU A 12 10.03 11.27 2.50
CA LEU A 12 8.94 11.06 3.45
C LEU A 12 9.42 10.47 4.78
N ILE A 13 10.59 9.80 4.78
CA ILE A 13 11.18 9.17 5.98
C ILE A 13 11.33 10.13 7.17
N PRO A 14 11.80 11.39 7.00
CA PRO A 14 11.90 12.32 8.13
C PRO A 14 10.55 12.58 8.80
N HIS A 15 9.47 12.69 8.03
CA HIS A 15 8.12 12.90 8.57
C HIS A 15 7.68 11.73 9.45
N LEU A 16 7.96 10.49 9.03
CA LEU A 16 7.65 9.29 9.82
C LEU A 16 8.46 9.23 11.12
N ARG A 17 9.76 9.59 11.08
CA ARG A 17 10.64 9.60 12.26
C ARG A 17 10.22 10.62 13.31
N GLU A 18 9.68 11.75 12.86
CA GLU A 18 9.20 12.84 13.71
C GLU A 18 7.74 12.61 14.19
N GLY A 19 7.12 11.47 13.88
CA GLY A 19 5.73 11.20 14.21
C GLY A 19 4.71 12.02 13.41
N ARG A 20 5.14 12.67 12.32
CA ARG A 20 4.29 13.47 11.43
C ARG A 20 3.60 12.58 10.39
N TYR A 21 2.88 11.58 10.86
CA TYR A 21 2.05 10.72 10.03
C TYR A 21 0.66 10.54 10.65
N ARG A 22 -0.29 10.11 9.82
CA ARG A 22 -1.64 9.74 10.28
C ARG A 22 -1.95 8.34 9.78
N ILE A 23 -2.57 7.54 10.63
CA ILE A 23 -3.05 6.21 10.29
C ILE A 23 -4.48 6.33 9.78
N GLY A 24 -4.72 5.88 8.55
CA GLY A 24 -6.05 5.86 7.94
C GLY A 24 -6.95 4.80 8.60
N PRO A 25 -8.28 4.96 8.57
CA PRO A 25 -9.23 4.00 9.15
C PRO A 25 -9.03 2.55 8.65
N HIS A 26 -8.65 2.39 7.37
CA HIS A 26 -8.42 1.08 6.77
C HIS A 26 -7.23 0.35 7.39
N VAL A 27 -6.17 1.06 7.74
CA VAL A 27 -4.99 0.45 8.38
C VAL A 27 -5.36 -0.18 9.71
N ALA A 28 -6.14 0.53 10.54
CA ALA A 28 -6.59 0.02 11.84
C ALA A 28 -7.42 -1.27 11.70
N LYS A 29 -8.24 -1.38 10.65
CA LYS A 29 -8.98 -2.60 10.33
C LYS A 29 -8.04 -3.75 9.95
N HIS A 30 -7.09 -3.52 9.06
CA HIS A 30 -6.12 -4.53 8.64
C HIS A 30 -5.20 -4.95 9.78
N MET A 31 -4.78 -4.03 10.66
CA MET A 31 -4.00 -4.33 11.86
C MET A 31 -4.70 -5.40 12.71
N VAL A 32 -6.01 -5.25 12.93
CA VAL A 32 -6.81 -6.22 13.69
C VAL A 32 -6.99 -7.53 12.91
N GLN A 33 -7.29 -7.47 11.61
CA GLN A 33 -7.60 -8.66 10.79
C GLN A 33 -6.37 -9.50 10.45
N GLU A 34 -5.22 -8.87 10.29
CA GLU A 34 -3.98 -9.49 9.81
C GLU A 34 -2.91 -9.61 10.89
N GLY A 35 -3.14 -9.02 12.07
CA GLY A 35 -2.32 -9.24 13.26
C GLY A 35 -0.99 -8.46 13.26
N PHE A 36 -0.99 -7.22 12.78
CA PHE A 36 0.18 -6.34 12.81
C PHE A 36 -0.11 -5.02 13.53
N THR A 37 0.92 -4.35 14.03
CA THR A 37 0.81 -3.12 14.81
C THR A 37 1.11 -1.86 14.00
N GLU A 38 0.78 -0.68 14.53
CA GLU A 38 1.18 0.60 13.93
C GLU A 38 2.71 0.71 13.84
N LEU A 39 3.42 0.25 14.86
CA LEU A 39 4.87 0.23 14.87
C LEU A 39 5.42 -0.61 13.71
N ASP A 40 4.81 -1.77 13.45
CA ASP A 40 5.20 -2.62 12.33
C ASP A 40 5.03 -1.91 10.99
N VAL A 41 3.91 -1.19 10.80
CA VAL A 41 3.66 -0.39 9.60
C VAL A 41 4.73 0.69 9.43
N VAL A 42 5.01 1.46 10.49
CA VAL A 42 6.00 2.54 10.44
C VAL A 42 7.40 2.00 10.17
N GLN A 43 7.79 0.89 10.81
CA GLN A 43 9.09 0.25 10.58
C GLN A 43 9.18 -0.33 9.16
N ALA A 44 8.11 -0.96 8.67
CA ALA A 44 8.03 -1.47 7.32
C ALA A 44 8.22 -0.35 6.29
N VAL A 45 7.66 0.84 6.50
CA VAL A 45 7.90 1.99 5.62
C VAL A 45 9.33 2.51 5.77
N ARG A 46 9.85 2.58 7.01
CA ARG A 46 11.19 3.13 7.29
C ARG A 46 12.32 2.34 6.65
N TRP A 47 12.20 1.02 6.62
CA TRP A 47 13.21 0.09 6.08
C TRP A 47 12.80 -0.56 4.77
N GLY A 48 11.61 -0.20 4.28
CA GLY A 48 11.05 -0.72 3.05
C GLY A 48 11.65 -0.07 1.82
N ARG A 49 11.14 -0.50 0.67
CA ARG A 49 11.47 0.07 -0.63
C ARG A 49 10.23 0.54 -1.35
N GLU A 50 10.39 1.61 -2.10
CA GLU A 50 9.38 2.07 -3.05
C GLU A 50 9.16 0.99 -4.12
N LEU A 51 7.92 0.52 -4.28
CA LEU A 51 7.53 -0.36 -5.38
C LEU A 51 6.92 0.42 -6.54
N ALA A 52 6.14 1.45 -6.25
CA ALA A 52 5.51 2.28 -7.26
C ALA A 52 5.14 3.66 -6.71
N VAL A 53 5.11 4.65 -7.60
CA VAL A 53 4.66 6.02 -7.32
C VAL A 53 3.50 6.35 -8.27
N TYR A 54 2.42 6.90 -7.71
CA TYR A 54 1.22 7.33 -8.43
C TYR A 54 1.10 8.85 -8.27
N PRO A 55 1.81 9.64 -9.10
CA PRO A 55 1.90 11.09 -8.93
C PRO A 55 0.57 11.83 -9.11
N GLU A 56 -0.39 11.26 -9.85
CA GLU A 56 -1.71 11.85 -10.05
C GLU A 56 -2.50 11.91 -8.73
N ASP A 57 -2.34 10.87 -7.91
CA ASP A 57 -3.00 10.75 -6.60
C ASP A 57 -2.11 11.24 -5.44
N GLU A 58 -0.87 11.64 -5.72
CA GLU A 58 0.15 11.93 -4.70
C GLU A 58 0.33 10.75 -3.73
N ARG A 59 0.37 9.53 -4.31
CA ARG A 59 0.46 8.25 -3.60
C ARG A 59 1.71 7.45 -3.94
N MET A 60 2.03 6.51 -3.07
CA MET A 60 3.14 5.58 -3.23
C MET A 60 2.81 4.23 -2.60
N LEU A 61 3.23 3.16 -3.27
CA LEU A 61 3.23 1.81 -2.73
C LEU A 61 4.63 1.48 -2.23
N VAL A 62 4.73 1.10 -0.97
CA VAL A 62 5.97 0.68 -0.31
C VAL A 62 5.86 -0.80 0.05
N LEU A 63 6.93 -1.55 -0.20
CA LEU A 63 7.12 -2.89 0.35
C LEU A 63 8.08 -2.83 1.52
N GLY A 64 7.57 -3.12 2.70
CA GLY A 64 8.36 -3.37 3.89
C GLY A 64 8.16 -4.77 4.43
N TYR A 65 8.64 -5.01 5.64
CA TYR A 65 8.56 -6.30 6.30
C TYR A 65 8.28 -6.16 7.79
N ILE A 66 7.40 -7.02 8.30
CA ILE A 66 7.18 -7.25 9.72
C ILE A 66 8.17 -8.31 10.17
N VAL A 67 8.93 -8.02 11.23
CA VAL A 67 9.90 -8.99 11.79
C VAL A 67 9.22 -9.71 12.94
N VAL A 68 8.70 -10.91 12.67
CA VAL A 68 8.06 -11.75 13.70
C VAL A 68 9.11 -12.47 14.54
N SER A 69 10.21 -12.87 13.90
CA SER A 69 11.40 -13.43 14.56
C SER A 69 12.63 -13.21 13.68
N PRO A 70 13.86 -13.47 14.17
CA PRO A 70 15.07 -13.33 13.34
C PRO A 70 15.05 -14.13 12.03
N ARG A 71 14.25 -15.21 11.96
CA ARG A 71 14.14 -16.09 10.78
C ARG A 71 12.84 -15.92 10.00
N LEU A 72 11.86 -15.17 10.54
CA LEU A 72 10.54 -15.01 9.93
C LEU A 72 10.23 -13.53 9.72
N LYS A 73 10.11 -13.16 8.45
CA LYS A 73 9.68 -11.83 8.02
C LYS A 73 8.43 -11.96 7.16
N LEU A 74 7.39 -11.20 7.49
CA LEU A 74 6.17 -11.15 6.68
C LEU A 74 6.23 -9.90 5.80
N PRO A 75 5.95 -10.02 4.49
CA PRO A 75 5.88 -8.87 3.61
C PRO A 75 4.70 -7.99 4.00
N LEU A 76 4.88 -6.68 3.93
CA LEU A 76 3.82 -5.71 4.17
C LEU A 76 3.82 -4.67 3.04
N HIS A 77 2.70 -4.57 2.35
CA HIS A 77 2.43 -3.47 1.44
C HIS A 77 1.81 -2.33 2.23
N VAL A 78 2.38 -1.15 2.05
CA VAL A 78 1.90 0.07 2.70
C VAL A 78 1.66 1.13 1.63
N VAL A 79 0.47 1.72 1.64
CA VAL A 79 0.11 2.80 0.73
C VAL A 79 0.22 4.12 1.47
N LEU A 80 1.08 4.99 0.98
CA LEU A 80 1.28 6.34 1.49
C LEU A 80 0.59 7.35 0.59
N GLU A 81 0.09 8.42 1.19
CA GLU A 81 -0.36 9.63 0.52
C GLU A 81 0.35 10.85 1.11
N TYR A 82 0.79 11.77 0.25
CA TYR A 82 1.68 12.88 0.63
C TYR A 82 1.22 14.24 0.08
N HIS A 83 -0.09 14.41 -0.12
CA HIS A 83 -0.68 15.67 -0.61
C HIS A 83 -0.38 16.87 0.31
N LYS A 84 -0.28 16.65 1.63
CA LYS A 84 0.12 17.68 2.60
C LYS A 84 1.63 17.68 2.77
N ALA A 85 2.26 18.82 2.45
CA ALA A 85 3.71 18.95 2.45
C ALA A 85 4.44 18.65 3.78
N ARG A 86 3.73 18.57 4.91
CA ARG A 86 4.29 18.34 6.25
C ARG A 86 3.87 17.03 6.91
N TRP A 87 3.02 16.24 6.27
CA TRP A 87 2.43 15.03 6.84
C TRP A 87 2.43 13.90 5.82
N VAL A 88 2.53 12.68 6.31
CA VAL A 88 2.37 11.47 5.50
C VAL A 88 1.14 10.72 6.00
N ASP A 89 0.17 10.49 5.12
CA ASP A 89 -0.99 9.69 5.45
C ASP A 89 -0.73 8.24 5.05
N ILE A 90 -0.83 7.32 6.00
CA ILE A 90 -0.76 5.90 5.74
C ILE A 90 -2.20 5.44 5.48
N VAL A 91 -2.55 5.28 4.21
CA VAL A 91 -3.95 5.10 3.78
C VAL A 91 -4.42 3.67 4.02
N THR A 92 -3.57 2.68 3.72
CA THR A 92 -3.81 1.26 4.00
C THR A 92 -2.50 0.51 4.15
N ALA A 93 -2.54 -0.63 4.84
CA ALA A 93 -1.45 -1.59 4.92
C ALA A 93 -2.04 -3.01 4.89
N PHE A 94 -1.40 -3.94 4.19
CA PHE A 94 -1.86 -5.34 4.09
C PHE A 94 -0.70 -6.28 3.74
N ILE A 95 -0.82 -7.55 4.11
CA ILE A 95 0.10 -8.64 3.78
C ILE A 95 -0.23 -9.15 2.37
N PRO A 96 0.60 -8.87 1.35
CA PRO A 96 0.31 -9.30 0.00
C PRO A 96 0.58 -10.80 -0.19
N ARG A 97 -0.21 -11.45 -1.05
CA ARG A 97 0.10 -12.80 -1.54
C ARG A 97 1.35 -12.81 -2.44
N GLU A 98 1.54 -11.74 -3.22
CA GLU A 98 2.64 -11.57 -4.16
C GLU A 98 3.44 -10.30 -3.79
N PRO A 99 4.52 -10.39 -3.00
CA PRO A 99 5.16 -9.23 -2.38
C PRO A 99 5.77 -8.22 -3.35
N HIS A 100 6.20 -8.66 -4.53
CA HIS A 100 6.84 -7.81 -5.52
C HIS A 100 5.87 -7.34 -6.61
N ARG A 101 4.58 -7.66 -6.48
CA ARG A 101 3.57 -7.23 -7.44
C ARG A 101 3.32 -5.73 -7.31
N VAL A 102 3.38 -5.05 -8.44
CA VAL A 102 2.94 -3.66 -8.59
C VAL A 102 1.49 -3.65 -9.05
N TYR A 103 0.66 -2.79 -8.45
CA TYR A 103 -0.75 -2.67 -8.80
C TYR A 103 -0.99 -1.52 -9.77
N SER A 104 -2.00 -1.66 -10.63
CA SER A 104 -2.49 -0.51 -11.40
C SER A 104 -3.19 0.49 -10.49
N ARG A 105 -3.26 1.77 -10.90
CA ARG A 105 -3.99 2.81 -10.16
C ARG A 105 -5.45 2.43 -9.87
N ALA A 106 -6.12 1.82 -10.85
CA ALA A 106 -7.49 1.33 -10.71
C ALA A 106 -7.61 0.20 -9.67
N ARG A 107 -6.64 -0.73 -9.64
CA ARG A 107 -6.60 -1.80 -8.63
C ARG A 107 -6.33 -1.25 -7.25
N LEU A 108 -5.39 -0.32 -7.11
CA LEU A 108 -5.11 0.35 -5.84
C LEU A 108 -6.35 1.09 -5.32
N ALA A 109 -7.03 1.85 -6.18
CA ALA A 109 -8.27 2.52 -5.83
C ALA A 109 -9.38 1.54 -5.43
N ALA A 110 -9.45 0.35 -6.04
CA ALA A 110 -10.36 -0.69 -5.61
C ALA A 110 -10.02 -1.20 -4.19
N ILE A 111 -8.75 -1.53 -3.93
CA ILE A 111 -8.28 -1.96 -2.59
C ILE A 111 -8.63 -0.91 -1.52
N LEU A 112 -8.42 0.37 -1.82
CA LEU A 112 -8.73 1.47 -0.91
C LEU A 112 -10.24 1.68 -0.67
N ARG A 113 -11.09 1.31 -1.63
CA ARG A 113 -12.57 1.44 -1.50
C ARG A 113 -13.20 0.25 -0.79
N PHE A 114 -12.55 -0.92 -0.78
CA PHE A 114 -13.11 -2.12 -0.18
C PHE A 114 -12.77 -2.21 1.31
N ASP A 115 -13.79 -2.12 2.15
CA ASP A 115 -13.72 -2.31 3.60
C ASP A 115 -13.51 -3.77 4.00
N GLY A 116 -12.48 -4.45 3.51
CA GLY A 116 -12.13 -5.79 3.98
C GLY A 116 -13.11 -6.88 3.56
N ALA A 117 -12.86 -7.44 2.38
CA ALA A 117 -13.20 -8.83 2.12
C ALA A 117 -12.06 -9.41 1.29
N ARG A 118 -11.55 -10.56 1.72
CA ARG A 118 -10.63 -11.39 0.91
C ARG A 118 -11.10 -11.36 -0.54
N GLU A 119 -10.19 -11.09 -1.45
CA GLU A 119 -10.42 -11.29 -2.87
C GLU A 119 -10.81 -12.76 -3.13
N ALA A 120 -12.10 -13.04 -3.20
CA ALA A 120 -12.61 -14.11 -4.05
C ALA A 120 -12.62 -13.54 -5.47
N VAL A 121 -11.46 -13.57 -6.14
CA VAL A 121 -11.42 -13.33 -7.59
C VAL A 121 -11.88 -14.63 -8.24
N GLU A 122 -13.11 -14.66 -8.72
CA GLU A 122 -13.53 -15.69 -9.67
C GLU A 122 -12.97 -15.31 -11.05
N TRP A 123 -12.07 -16.12 -11.59
CA TRP A 123 -11.57 -15.94 -12.95
C TRP A 123 -12.69 -16.29 -13.94
N VAL A 124 -13.41 -15.29 -14.40
CA VAL A 124 -14.33 -15.46 -15.54
C VAL A 124 -13.45 -15.56 -16.79
N ARG A 125 -13.32 -16.77 -17.35
CA ARG A 125 -12.71 -16.96 -18.67
C ARG A 125 -13.45 -16.09 -19.68
N PRO A 126 -12.76 -15.52 -20.69
CA PRO A 126 -13.45 -14.80 -21.75
C PRO A 126 -14.51 -15.73 -22.34
N LYS A 127 -15.77 -15.26 -22.41
CA LYS A 127 -16.77 -15.91 -23.26
C LYS A 127 -16.12 -16.02 -24.64
N ARG A 128 -15.94 -17.24 -25.15
CA ARG A 128 -15.65 -17.42 -26.57
C ARG A 128 -16.68 -16.60 -27.31
N ALA A 129 -16.21 -15.75 -28.21
CA ALA A 129 -17.06 -15.20 -29.25
C ALA A 129 -17.49 -16.40 -30.08
N GLU A 130 -18.62 -17.01 -29.74
CA GLU A 130 -19.36 -17.88 -30.65
C GLU A 130 -20.24 -16.95 -31.45
N GLY A 131 -19.63 -16.41 -32.50
CA GLY A 131 -20.30 -16.00 -33.71
C GLY A 131 -19.74 -16.84 -34.85
N GLU A 132 -20.67 -17.34 -35.67
CA GLU A 132 -20.51 -17.78 -37.06
C GLU A 132 -20.31 -19.29 -37.30
N GLY A 133 -21.38 -19.88 -37.83
CA GLY A 133 -21.56 -21.26 -38.27
C GLY A 133 -23.03 -21.50 -38.57
#